data_AF-A0A5N7W5B7-F1
#
_entry.id   AF-A0A5N7W5B7-F1
#
_cell.length_a   1.000
_cell.length_b   1.000
_cell.length_c   1.000
_cell.angle_alpha   90.00
_cell.angle_beta   90.00
_cell.angle_gamma   90.00
#
_symmetry.space_group_name_H-M   'P 1'
#
loop_
_entity.id
_entity.type
_entity.pdbx_description
1 polymer ?
#
loop_
_entity_poly.entity_id
_entity_poly.type
_entity_poly.pdbx_seq_one_letter_code
_entity_poly.pdbx_strand_id
1 'polypeptide(L)'
;MREQPLGEIRFATLARAAEGLTQWRPLLLSFLTLLVTGALIAGAAWMLVNAGFFMYLIFMLASVIALLAGSSGVGIMLMDKARNEPVRSFSAAASAGLLCLPKFLLVGLAVLLATLAYYLLAAVIYFICKIPVLGSILAFVAHPILVLVAAALLIAMIWVVGPLMGPALWSGLSVKAALANVLSIARKRLVEVVLMEVVLYVILGLVCFMLFAGLVPATVSLTGMAMSITGDAGSMAGMFMGGGYGRGYGGGFNPMGMMGGGSTGLIAGLGVLYCVVGALLAQVAIMGMNLIYLQARESVDPAEAEGALDSLIGDVRKKAEEAKAQTMAAAERTMAAAERAKQAASERLQEATAKPAATDIPPGTDGNAAAAAAAAGLTAAAAASTEQAFAEQQARERAAADAADKARQDAEEAAARQRSEAEAARLRAEAEAARLKAEAEAAEQAARERAAHERAAHERAAAELAARQRAEAQAAEERAAAQSAEEARQQAEAQRLRAQAEQQAAEREAARVRAEAQAAEKARQTQAAPSCPACSAPVAANDLFCGECGNKLK
;
A
#
# COMPACT_ATOMS: atom_id res chain seq x y z
N MET A 1 -16.16 -6.64 -19.69
CA MET A 1 -14.93 -5.86 -19.44
C MET A 1 -15.15 -4.50 -20.06
N ARG A 2 -15.34 -3.47 -19.24
CA ARG A 2 -15.43 -2.11 -19.71
C ARG A 2 -14.06 -1.52 -19.56
N GLU A 3 -13.46 -1.08 -20.65
CA GLU A 3 -12.30 -0.22 -20.56
C GLU A 3 -12.79 1.12 -20.01
N GLN A 4 -12.60 1.32 -18.70
CA GLN A 4 -12.53 2.68 -18.17
C GLN A 4 -11.45 3.40 -18.97
N PRO A 5 -11.70 4.60 -19.51
CA PRO A 5 -10.67 5.34 -20.20
C PRO A 5 -9.53 5.56 -19.20
N LEU A 6 -8.40 4.89 -19.44
CA LEU A 6 -7.11 5.04 -18.74
C LEU A 6 -6.57 6.48 -18.75
N GLY A 7 -7.29 7.42 -19.37
CA GLY A 7 -6.88 8.78 -19.67
C GLY A 7 -7.21 9.84 -18.61
N GLU A 8 -8.13 9.60 -17.67
CA GLU A 8 -8.30 10.49 -16.52
C GLU A 8 -7.56 9.94 -15.30
N ILE A 9 -6.24 9.76 -15.44
CA ILE A 9 -5.38 9.98 -14.27
C ILE A 9 -5.71 11.40 -13.85
N ARG A 10 -6.50 11.54 -12.78
CA ARG A 10 -6.85 12.84 -12.20
C ARG A 10 -5.55 13.43 -11.65
N PHE A 11 -4.72 14.00 -12.52
CA PHE A 11 -3.51 14.74 -12.14
C PHE A 11 -3.87 15.83 -11.11
N ALA A 12 -5.10 16.35 -11.18
CA ALA A 12 -5.69 17.19 -10.14
C ALA A 12 -5.64 16.54 -8.74
N THR A 13 -5.96 15.24 -8.60
CA THR A 13 -5.86 14.50 -7.32
C THR A 13 -4.42 14.39 -6.85
N LEU A 14 -3.46 14.12 -7.74
CA LEU A 14 -2.04 14.08 -7.37
C LEU A 14 -1.48 15.48 -7.05
N ALA A 15 -1.97 16.53 -7.70
CA ALA A 15 -1.65 17.91 -7.36
C ALA A 15 -2.13 18.28 -5.94
N ARG A 16 -3.22 17.66 -5.46
CA ARG A 16 -3.64 17.80 -4.06
C ARG A 16 -2.66 17.16 -3.06
N ALA A 17 -1.73 16.30 -3.48
CA ALA A 17 -0.68 15.80 -2.57
C ALA A 17 0.17 16.97 -2.02
N ALA A 18 0.34 18.04 -2.80
CA ALA A 18 1.04 19.25 -2.36
C ALA A 18 0.25 20.04 -1.28
N GLU A 19 -1.07 19.84 -1.14
CA GLU A 19 -1.83 20.42 -0.02
C GLU A 19 -1.29 19.97 1.33
N GLY A 20 -0.66 18.79 1.41
CA GLY A 20 0.01 18.32 2.63
C GLY A 20 1.05 19.33 3.14
N LEU A 21 1.79 19.98 2.24
CA LEU A 21 2.80 20.98 2.59
C LEU A 21 2.21 22.25 3.21
N THR A 22 0.96 22.58 2.87
CA THR A 22 0.26 23.75 3.44
C THR A 22 -0.23 23.50 4.87
N GLN A 23 -0.28 22.25 5.31
CA GLN A 23 -0.75 21.89 6.65
C GLN A 23 0.42 21.90 7.63
N TRP A 24 0.54 22.98 8.40
CA TRP A 24 1.63 23.14 9.36
C TRP A 24 1.55 22.14 10.53
N ARG A 25 0.35 21.70 10.94
CA ARG A 25 0.21 20.79 12.08
C ARG A 25 0.79 19.39 11.82
N PRO A 26 0.39 18.63 10.78
CA PRO A 26 1.02 17.34 10.50
C PRO A 26 2.50 17.50 10.12
N LEU A 27 2.88 18.62 9.47
CA LEU A 27 4.28 18.91 9.16
C LEU A 27 5.14 19.03 10.43
N LEU A 28 4.68 19.80 11.42
CA LEU A 28 5.36 19.95 12.71
C LEU A 28 5.41 18.61 13.45
N LEU A 29 4.32 17.84 13.46
CA LEU A 29 4.31 16.52 14.10
C LEU A 29 5.29 15.54 13.44
N SER A 30 5.37 15.56 12.11
CA SER A 30 6.32 14.76 11.33
C SER A 30 7.77 15.14 11.67
N PHE A 31 8.07 16.44 11.70
CA PHE A 31 9.38 16.96 12.11
C PHE A 31 9.73 16.53 13.54
N LEU A 32 8.83 16.72 14.51
CA LEU A 32 9.05 16.33 15.90
C LEU A 32 9.22 14.81 16.05
N THR A 33 8.47 14.03 15.28
CA THR A 33 8.61 12.56 15.24
C THR A 33 10.01 12.15 14.79
N LEU A 34 10.49 12.72 13.68
CA LEU A 34 11.82 12.44 13.16
C LEU A 34 12.91 12.91 14.11
N LEU A 35 12.74 14.08 14.74
CA LEU A 35 13.69 14.62 15.71
C LEU A 35 13.80 13.76 16.97
N VAL A 36 12.66 13.36 17.55
CA VAL A 36 12.64 12.46 18.73
C VAL A 36 13.20 11.09 18.37
N THR A 37 12.84 10.55 17.20
CA THR A 37 13.38 9.26 16.73
C THR A 37 14.90 9.33 16.55
N GLY A 38 15.39 10.38 15.88
CA GLY A 38 16.82 10.60 15.70
C GLY A 38 17.58 10.75 17.02
N ALA A 39 17.02 11.50 17.97
CA ALA A 39 17.58 11.64 19.31
C ALA A 39 17.63 10.30 20.06
N LEU A 40 16.59 9.47 19.96
CA LEU A 40 16.56 8.14 20.56
C LEU A 40 17.56 7.18 19.91
N ILE A 41 17.75 7.23 18.60
CA ILE A 41 18.77 6.43 17.90
C ILE A 41 20.19 6.87 18.31
N ALA A 42 20.44 8.18 18.38
CA ALA A 42 21.71 8.71 18.87
C ALA A 42 21.95 8.29 20.34
N GLY A 43 20.92 8.39 21.17
CA GLY A 43 20.93 7.88 22.55
C GLY A 43 21.18 6.38 22.63
N ALA A 44 20.61 5.58 21.73
CA ALA A 44 20.86 4.14 21.66
C ALA A 44 22.34 3.85 21.38
N ALA A 45 22.92 4.50 20.37
CA ALA A 45 24.33 4.35 20.05
C ALA A 45 25.24 4.75 21.22
N TRP A 46 24.87 5.81 21.95
CA TRP A 46 25.57 6.21 23.16
C TRP A 46 25.46 5.15 24.27
N MET A 47 24.26 4.62 24.52
CA MET A 47 24.02 3.58 25.52
C MET A 47 24.73 2.26 25.20
N LEU A 48 24.90 1.92 23.92
CA LEU A 48 25.65 0.73 23.51
C LEU A 48 27.08 0.74 24.05
N VAL A 49 27.71 1.92 24.07
CA VAL A 49 29.09 2.11 24.52
C VAL A 49 29.18 2.20 26.05
N ASN A 50 28.26 2.94 26.69
CA ASN A 50 28.39 3.27 28.12
C ASN A 50 27.57 2.39 29.08
N ALA A 51 26.50 1.77 28.60
CA ALA A 51 25.57 0.99 29.42
C ALA A 51 25.35 -0.44 28.88
N GLY A 52 25.93 -0.77 27.72
CA GLY A 52 25.91 -2.10 27.11
C GLY A 52 24.69 -2.37 26.24
N PHE A 53 24.66 -3.60 25.70
CA PHE A 53 23.72 -4.01 24.66
C PHE A 53 22.25 -3.98 25.08
N PHE A 54 21.92 -4.26 26.34
CA PHE A 54 20.54 -4.27 26.81
C PHE A 54 19.90 -2.87 26.79
N MET A 55 20.62 -1.84 27.25
CA MET A 55 20.15 -0.45 27.18
C MET A 55 20.05 0.06 25.74
N TYR A 56 20.97 -0.36 24.86
CA TYR A 56 20.86 -0.10 23.42
C TYR A 56 19.52 -0.63 22.85
N LEU A 57 19.14 -1.87 23.18
CA LEU A 57 17.88 -2.46 22.70
C LEU A 57 16.66 -1.69 23.21
N ILE A 58 16.66 -1.21 24.46
CA ILE A 58 15.55 -0.41 25.01
C ILE A 58 15.39 0.89 24.24
N PHE A 59 16.48 1.63 23.99
CA PHE A 59 16.42 2.88 23.24
C PHE A 59 16.06 2.66 21.77
N MET A 60 16.53 1.58 21.15
CA MET A 60 16.11 1.19 19.79
C MET A 60 14.63 0.81 19.73
N LEU A 61 14.11 0.10 20.74
CA LEU A 61 12.68 -0.19 20.82
C LEU A 61 11.87 1.10 20.98
N ALA A 62 12.32 2.01 21.85
CA ALA A 62 11.69 3.32 22.02
C ALA A 62 11.70 4.15 20.72
N SER A 63 12.79 4.11 19.94
CA SER A 63 12.88 4.82 18.66
C SER A 63 11.92 4.25 17.62
N VAL A 64 11.79 2.92 17.54
CA VAL A 64 10.81 2.25 16.66
C VAL A 64 9.39 2.62 17.06
N ILE A 65 9.07 2.61 18.36
CA ILE A 65 7.75 3.01 18.87
C ILE A 65 7.46 4.48 18.52
N ALA A 66 8.41 5.38 18.76
CA ALA A 66 8.26 6.80 18.45
C ALA A 66 8.02 7.02 16.95
N LEU A 67 8.80 6.36 16.10
CA LEU A 67 8.69 6.48 14.64
C LEU A 67 7.33 5.95 14.15
N LEU A 68 6.92 4.75 14.58
CA LEU A 68 5.65 4.16 14.16
C LEU A 68 4.44 4.94 14.68
N ALA A 69 4.47 5.38 15.94
CA ALA A 69 3.36 6.12 16.54
C ALA A 69 3.23 7.51 15.92
N GLY A 70 4.35 8.22 15.77
CA GLY A 70 4.37 9.56 15.20
C GLY A 70 4.01 9.59 13.71
N SER A 71 4.61 8.69 12.90
CA SER A 71 4.25 8.57 11.47
C SER A 71 2.79 8.17 11.28
N SER A 72 2.24 7.30 12.15
CA SER A 72 0.81 6.97 12.14
C SER A 72 -0.07 8.16 12.52
N GLY A 73 0.33 8.95 13.51
CA GLY A 73 -0.37 10.18 13.88
C GLY A 73 -0.43 11.18 12.73
N VAL A 74 0.70 11.39 12.03
CA VAL A 74 0.78 12.21 10.80
C VAL A 74 -0.12 11.64 9.71
N GLY A 75 -0.07 10.31 9.48
CA GLY A 75 -0.91 9.61 8.52
C GLY A 75 -2.40 9.81 8.76
N ILE A 76 -2.85 9.71 10.01
CA ILE A 76 -4.24 9.93 10.41
C ILE A 76 -4.65 11.39 10.17
N MET A 77 -3.83 12.37 10.57
CA MET A 77 -4.12 13.78 10.34
C MET A 77 -4.23 14.12 8.85
N LEU A 78 -3.36 13.55 8.02
CA LEU A 78 -3.40 13.72 6.58
C LEU A 78 -4.55 12.95 5.95
N MET A 79 -4.98 11.84 6.54
CA MET A 79 -6.15 11.08 6.11
C MET A 79 -7.45 11.86 6.39
N ASP A 80 -7.57 12.49 7.56
CA ASP A 80 -8.67 13.41 7.86
C ASP A 80 -8.70 14.54 6.82
N LYS A 81 -7.54 15.14 6.51
CA LYS A 81 -7.44 16.18 5.48
C LYS A 81 -7.82 15.67 4.09
N ALA A 82 -7.37 14.48 3.70
CA ALA A 82 -7.73 13.86 2.41
C ALA A 82 -9.24 13.62 2.29
N ARG A 83 -9.92 13.31 3.40
CA ARG A 83 -11.38 13.21 3.52
C ARG A 83 -12.11 14.54 3.59
N ASN A 84 -11.39 15.67 3.59
CA ASN A 84 -11.93 17.01 3.84
C ASN A 84 -12.55 17.18 5.24
N GLU A 85 -12.08 16.41 6.21
CA GLU A 85 -12.45 16.53 7.62
C GLU A 85 -11.50 17.51 8.37
N PRO A 86 -11.93 18.11 9.48
CA PRO A 86 -11.07 18.99 10.27
C PRO A 86 -9.89 18.21 10.87
N VAL A 87 -8.68 18.73 10.64
CA VAL A 87 -7.44 18.10 11.13
C VAL A 87 -7.38 18.12 12.66
N ARG A 88 -7.21 16.93 13.25
CA ARG A 88 -7.11 16.71 14.71
C ARG A 88 -6.03 17.57 15.38
N SER A 89 -6.16 17.75 16.69
CA SER A 89 -5.10 18.34 17.52
C SER A 89 -3.93 17.36 17.69
N PHE A 90 -2.76 17.88 18.09
CA PHE A 90 -1.55 17.07 18.29
C PHE A 90 -1.74 15.92 19.28
N SER A 91 -2.40 16.17 20.40
CA SER A 91 -2.63 15.14 21.43
C SER A 91 -3.56 14.04 20.95
N ALA A 92 -4.62 14.39 20.23
CA ALA A 92 -5.55 13.44 19.64
C ALA A 92 -4.88 12.62 18.51
N ALA A 93 -3.99 13.23 17.73
CA ALA A 93 -3.22 12.53 16.71
C ALA A 93 -2.19 11.57 17.32
N ALA A 94 -1.48 11.99 18.37
CA ALA A 94 -0.50 11.16 19.06
C ALA A 94 -1.14 9.93 19.72
N SER A 95 -2.29 10.10 20.40
CA SER A 95 -3.01 8.98 21.00
C SER A 95 -3.59 8.04 19.94
N ALA A 96 -4.16 8.58 18.86
CA ALA A 96 -4.66 7.77 17.76
C ALA A 96 -3.53 7.00 17.05
N GLY A 97 -2.37 7.63 16.85
CA GLY A 97 -1.17 6.99 16.32
C GLY A 97 -0.67 5.85 17.20
N LEU A 98 -0.64 6.05 18.53
CA LEU A 98 -0.27 5.02 19.50
C LEU A 98 -1.26 3.84 19.49
N LEU A 99 -2.56 4.10 19.36
CA LEU A 99 -3.59 3.07 19.23
C LEU A 99 -3.54 2.32 17.88
N CYS A 100 -2.78 2.84 16.90
CA CYS A 100 -2.55 2.16 15.64
C CYS A 100 -1.38 1.17 15.71
N LEU A 101 -0.49 1.27 16.69
CA LEU A 101 0.68 0.38 16.84
C LEU A 101 0.32 -1.10 16.84
N PRO A 102 -0.65 -1.57 17.65
CA PRO A 102 -0.99 -3.00 17.69
C PRO A 102 -1.39 -3.53 16.31
N LYS A 103 -2.03 -2.69 15.48
CA LYS A 103 -2.45 -3.06 14.12
C LYS A 103 -1.24 -3.18 13.20
N PHE A 104 -0.33 -2.20 13.21
CA PHE A 104 0.90 -2.27 12.42
C PHE A 104 1.83 -3.40 12.86
N LEU A 105 1.92 -3.67 14.16
CA LEU A 105 2.68 -4.81 14.69
C LEU A 105 2.07 -6.13 14.24
N LEU A 106 0.74 -6.27 14.24
CA LEU A 106 0.08 -7.49 13.79
C LEU A 106 0.26 -7.71 12.28
N VAL A 107 0.11 -6.66 11.47
CA VAL A 107 0.39 -6.72 10.03
C VAL A 107 1.87 -7.03 9.78
N GLY A 108 2.77 -6.34 10.46
CA GLY A 108 4.22 -6.55 10.35
C GLY A 108 4.63 -7.97 10.75
N LEU A 109 4.04 -8.51 11.82
CA LEU A 109 4.24 -9.89 12.24
C LEU A 109 3.71 -10.87 11.19
N ALA A 110 2.52 -10.64 10.64
CA ALA A 110 1.97 -11.48 9.57
C ALA A 110 2.88 -11.49 8.33
N VAL A 111 3.39 -10.32 7.92
CA VAL A 111 4.35 -10.18 6.82
C VAL A 111 5.67 -10.88 7.13
N LEU A 112 6.18 -10.73 8.35
CA LEU A 112 7.39 -11.40 8.81
C LEU A 112 7.23 -12.92 8.77
N LEU A 113 6.13 -13.46 9.29
CA LEU A 113 5.84 -14.89 9.28
C LEU A 113 5.69 -15.42 7.85
N ALA A 114 5.02 -14.69 6.96
CA ALA A 114 4.92 -15.06 5.54
C ALA A 114 6.30 -15.08 4.86
N THR A 115 7.13 -14.08 5.16
CA THR A 115 8.50 -13.99 4.64
C THR A 115 9.38 -15.12 5.16
N LEU A 116 9.29 -15.45 6.45
CA LEU A 116 9.99 -16.58 7.06
C LEU A 116 9.53 -17.91 6.46
N ALA A 117 8.22 -18.10 6.27
CA ALA A 117 7.67 -19.30 5.64
C ALA A 117 8.21 -19.48 4.21
N TYR A 118 8.29 -18.40 3.43
CA TYR A 118 8.91 -18.41 2.12
C TYR A 118 10.40 -18.78 2.17
N TYR A 119 11.17 -18.17 3.07
CA TYR A 119 12.59 -18.51 3.22
C TYR A 119 12.82 -19.95 3.68
N LEU A 120 11.95 -20.48 4.55
CA LEU A 120 11.99 -21.89 4.95
C LEU A 120 11.70 -22.81 3.76
N LEU A 121 10.69 -22.51 2.94
CA LEU A 121 10.41 -23.25 1.73
C LEU A 121 11.61 -23.23 0.76
N ALA A 122 12.19 -22.05 0.53
CA ALA A 122 13.38 -21.89 -0.29
C ALA A 122 14.57 -22.70 0.27
N ALA A 123 14.78 -22.66 1.58
CA ALA A 123 15.83 -23.43 2.25
C ALA A 123 15.64 -24.95 2.09
N VAL A 124 14.41 -25.46 2.21
CA VAL A 124 14.09 -26.88 1.96
C VAL A 124 14.39 -27.25 0.51
N ILE A 125 13.99 -26.42 -0.46
CA ILE A 125 14.27 -26.65 -1.88
C ILE A 125 15.79 -26.66 -2.13
N TYR A 126 16.53 -25.70 -1.60
CA TYR A 126 17.99 -25.68 -1.73
C TYR A 126 18.67 -26.85 -1.03
N PHE A 127 18.11 -27.33 0.08
CA PHE A 127 18.60 -28.52 0.75
C PHE A 127 18.45 -29.77 -0.13
N ILE A 128 17.34 -29.91 -0.85
CA ILE A 128 17.15 -30.99 -1.85
C ILE A 128 18.15 -30.82 -3.02
N CYS A 129 18.45 -29.58 -3.41
CA CYS A 129 19.46 -29.29 -4.44
C CYS A 129 20.89 -29.64 -4.03
N LYS A 130 21.13 -30.09 -2.79
CA LYS A 130 22.46 -30.55 -2.33
C LYS A 130 22.82 -31.96 -2.83
N ILE A 131 21.87 -32.72 -3.39
CA ILE A 131 22.12 -34.08 -3.91
C ILE A 131 23.11 -34.01 -5.09
N PRO A 132 24.23 -34.78 -5.09
CA PRO A 132 25.21 -34.73 -6.17
C PRO A 132 24.57 -35.11 -7.52
N VAL A 133 24.96 -34.41 -8.59
CA VAL A 133 24.44 -34.52 -9.98
C VAL A 133 22.98 -34.05 -10.16
N LEU A 134 22.03 -34.61 -9.40
CA LEU A 134 20.60 -34.27 -9.53
C LEU A 134 20.30 -32.86 -9.01
N GLY A 135 20.99 -32.45 -7.96
CA GLY A 135 20.81 -31.16 -7.30
C GLY A 135 21.25 -29.97 -8.14
N SER A 136 22.26 -30.14 -9.00
CA SER A 136 22.71 -29.12 -9.95
C SER A 136 21.64 -28.82 -10.99
N ILE A 137 20.99 -29.86 -11.52
CA ILE A 137 19.90 -29.75 -12.50
C ILE A 137 18.65 -29.13 -11.84
N LEU A 138 18.33 -29.56 -10.62
CA LEU A 138 17.19 -28.99 -9.87
C LEU A 138 17.42 -27.51 -9.52
N ALA A 139 18.63 -27.15 -9.07
CA ALA A 139 18.98 -25.76 -8.74
C ALA A 139 18.90 -24.84 -9.96
N PHE A 140 19.28 -25.32 -11.15
CA PHE A 140 19.20 -24.56 -12.40
C PHE A 140 17.77 -24.06 -12.69
N VAL A 141 16.75 -24.82 -12.30
CA VAL A 141 15.32 -24.45 -12.49
C VAL A 141 14.73 -23.81 -11.23
N ALA A 142 15.03 -24.36 -10.05
CA ALA A 142 14.44 -23.92 -8.80
C ALA A 142 14.89 -22.52 -8.38
N HIS A 143 16.18 -22.19 -8.56
CA HIS A 143 16.72 -20.88 -8.17
C HIS A 143 16.06 -19.72 -8.92
N PRO A 144 15.96 -19.69 -10.27
CA PRO A 144 15.30 -18.59 -10.97
C PRO A 144 13.81 -18.50 -10.60
N ILE A 145 13.11 -19.62 -10.39
CA ILE A 145 11.71 -19.59 -9.94
C ILE A 145 11.59 -18.95 -8.56
N LEU A 146 12.42 -19.36 -7.60
CA LEU A 146 12.42 -18.76 -6.26
C LEU A 146 12.75 -17.27 -6.34
N VAL A 147 13.76 -16.86 -7.10
CA VAL A 147 14.11 -15.44 -7.27
C VAL A 147 12.95 -14.66 -7.89
N LEU A 148 12.28 -15.19 -8.91
CA LEU A 148 11.12 -14.53 -9.53
C LEU A 148 9.94 -14.42 -8.56
N VAL A 149 9.66 -15.45 -7.77
CA VAL A 149 8.62 -15.42 -6.73
C VAL A 149 8.96 -14.40 -5.65
N ALA A 150 10.20 -14.39 -5.15
CA ALA A 150 10.66 -13.39 -4.19
C ALA A 150 10.55 -11.97 -4.74
N ALA A 151 10.96 -11.75 -6.00
CA ALA A 151 10.85 -10.46 -6.67
C ALA A 151 9.39 -10.03 -6.80
N ALA A 152 8.49 -10.92 -7.22
CA ALA A 152 7.05 -10.63 -7.31
C ALA A 152 6.45 -10.29 -5.93
N LEU A 153 6.81 -11.03 -4.88
CA LEU A 153 6.37 -10.76 -3.52
C LEU A 153 6.88 -9.41 -3.00
N LEU A 154 8.14 -9.08 -3.25
CA LEU A 154 8.73 -7.78 -2.88
C LEU A 154 8.08 -6.63 -3.65
N ILE A 155 7.83 -6.79 -4.95
CA ILE A 155 7.13 -5.78 -5.76
C ILE A 155 5.72 -5.58 -5.20
N ALA A 156 4.97 -6.65 -4.95
CA ALA A 156 3.64 -6.56 -4.34
C ALA A 156 3.67 -5.88 -2.96
N MET A 157 4.69 -6.18 -2.15
CA MET A 157 4.83 -5.57 -0.83
C MET A 157 5.14 -4.08 -0.92
N ILE A 158 6.07 -3.68 -1.79
CA ILE A 158 6.54 -2.29 -1.90
C ILE A 158 5.53 -1.40 -2.61
N TRP A 159 4.89 -1.90 -3.68
CA TRP A 159 4.05 -1.08 -4.55
C TRP A 159 2.55 -1.16 -4.24
N VAL A 160 2.11 -2.18 -3.51
CA VAL A 160 0.68 -2.39 -3.26
C VAL A 160 0.39 -2.44 -1.77
N VAL A 161 0.99 -3.38 -1.04
CA VAL A 161 0.66 -3.57 0.39
C VAL A 161 1.16 -2.40 1.22
N GLY A 162 2.42 -1.99 1.08
CA GLY A 162 3.00 -0.88 1.84
C GLY A 162 2.22 0.42 1.68
N PRO A 163 1.99 0.91 0.45
CA PRO A 163 1.34 2.20 0.22
C PRO A 163 -0.14 2.22 0.54
N LEU A 164 -0.87 1.09 0.39
CA LEU A 164 -2.31 1.03 0.67
C LEU A 164 -2.65 0.62 2.09
N MET A 165 -1.84 -0.20 2.74
CA MET A 165 -2.15 -0.72 4.08
C MET A 165 -2.08 0.38 5.14
N GLY A 166 -1.12 1.30 5.04
CA GLY A 166 -1.02 2.46 5.94
C GLY A 166 -2.31 3.28 5.94
N PRO A 167 -2.73 3.85 4.79
CA PRO A 167 -4.00 4.54 4.63
C PRO A 167 -5.21 3.71 5.05
N ALA A 168 -5.24 2.41 4.75
CA ALA A 168 -6.33 1.54 5.17
C ALA A 168 -6.48 1.47 6.71
N LEU A 169 -5.37 1.34 7.43
CA LEU A 169 -5.36 1.33 8.90
C LEU A 169 -5.70 2.71 9.48
N TRP A 170 -5.14 3.78 8.92
CA TRP A 170 -5.45 5.15 9.35
C TRP A 170 -6.91 5.54 9.07
N SER A 171 -7.54 4.89 8.09
CA SER A 171 -8.95 5.09 7.75
C SER A 171 -9.93 4.58 8.83
N GLY A 172 -9.42 3.89 9.85
CA GLY A 172 -10.20 3.37 10.99
C GLY A 172 -10.65 1.92 10.84
N LEU A 173 -10.23 1.22 9.77
CA LEU A 173 -10.59 -0.17 9.55
C LEU A 173 -9.91 -1.12 10.54
N SER A 174 -10.56 -2.25 10.81
CA SER A 174 -9.92 -3.38 11.49
C SER A 174 -8.84 -3.99 10.59
N VAL A 175 -7.89 -4.76 11.16
CA VAL A 175 -6.81 -5.37 10.35
C VAL A 175 -7.38 -6.31 9.28
N LYS A 176 -8.42 -7.08 9.62
CA LYS A 176 -9.10 -7.98 8.68
C LYS A 176 -9.74 -7.18 7.52
N ALA A 177 -10.49 -6.14 7.86
CA ALA A 177 -11.16 -5.28 6.88
C ALA A 177 -10.15 -4.53 5.99
N ALA A 178 -9.05 -4.05 6.57
CA ALA A 178 -7.97 -3.40 5.84
C ALA A 178 -7.32 -4.36 4.84
N LEU A 179 -7.00 -5.59 5.27
CA LEU A 179 -6.42 -6.61 4.40
C LEU A 179 -7.38 -7.02 3.28
N ALA A 180 -8.67 -7.22 3.60
CA ALA A 180 -9.70 -7.55 2.62
C ALA A 180 -9.81 -6.46 1.54
N ASN A 181 -9.86 -5.20 1.95
CA ASN A 181 -9.91 -4.07 1.03
C ASN A 181 -8.66 -3.97 0.15
N VAL A 182 -7.46 -4.06 0.75
CA VAL A 182 -6.19 -4.00 0.00
C VAL A 182 -6.10 -5.15 -1.01
N LEU A 183 -6.48 -6.38 -0.63
CA LEU A 183 -6.49 -7.53 -1.54
C LEU A 183 -7.56 -7.44 -2.63
N SER A 184 -8.70 -6.82 -2.34
CA SER A 184 -9.74 -6.57 -3.33
C SER A 184 -9.29 -5.52 -4.36
N ILE A 185 -8.72 -4.41 -3.89
CA ILE A 185 -8.11 -3.36 -4.73
C ILE A 185 -6.99 -3.95 -5.58
N ALA A 186 -6.09 -4.73 -4.98
CA ALA A 186 -4.98 -5.38 -5.67
C ALA A 186 -5.42 -6.40 -6.72
N ARG A 187 -6.63 -6.95 -6.64
CA ARG A 187 -7.14 -7.88 -7.67
C ARG A 187 -7.94 -7.19 -8.76
N LYS A 188 -8.73 -6.18 -8.40
CA LYS A 188 -9.66 -5.52 -9.32
C LYS A 188 -9.00 -4.36 -10.08
N ARG A 189 -8.08 -3.63 -9.45
CA ARG A 189 -7.54 -2.34 -9.95
C ARG A 189 -6.04 -2.16 -9.74
N LEU A 190 -5.28 -3.26 -9.77
CA LEU A 190 -3.81 -3.21 -9.58
C LEU A 190 -3.14 -2.23 -10.54
N VAL A 191 -3.52 -2.27 -11.83
CA VAL A 191 -2.92 -1.44 -12.87
C VAL A 191 -3.18 0.05 -12.61
N GLU A 192 -4.41 0.43 -12.29
CA GLU A 192 -4.77 1.83 -11.97
C GLU A 192 -3.98 2.35 -10.77
N VAL A 193 -3.96 1.58 -9.67
CA VAL A 193 -3.24 1.98 -8.45
C VAL A 193 -1.74 2.08 -8.70
N VAL A 194 -1.15 1.08 -9.35
CA VAL A 194 0.29 1.08 -9.64
C VAL A 194 0.66 2.24 -10.55
N LEU A 195 -0.16 2.57 -11.56
CA LEU A 195 0.09 3.74 -12.41
C LEU A 195 0.05 5.05 -11.60
N MET A 196 -0.92 5.22 -10.70
CA MET A 196 -0.98 6.41 -9.84
C MET A 196 0.20 6.50 -8.88
N GLU A 197 0.63 5.36 -8.31
CA GLU A 197 1.82 5.31 -7.46
C GLU A 197 3.11 5.59 -8.24
N VAL A 198 3.23 5.09 -9.48
CA VAL A 198 4.37 5.41 -10.35
C VAL A 198 4.45 6.92 -10.56
N VAL A 199 3.32 7.59 -10.86
CA VAL A 199 3.32 9.05 -11.02
C VAL A 199 3.69 9.76 -9.71
N LEU A 200 3.15 9.32 -8.56
CA LEU A 200 3.50 9.88 -7.25
C LEU A 200 5.00 9.74 -6.96
N TYR A 201 5.57 8.55 -7.18
CA TYR A 201 6.99 8.28 -6.94
C TYR A 201 7.91 8.93 -7.97
N VAL A 202 7.47 9.16 -9.20
CA VAL A 202 8.22 9.98 -10.17
C VAL A 202 8.28 11.42 -9.67
N ILE A 203 7.15 12.01 -9.24
CA ILE A 203 7.13 13.37 -8.69
C ILE A 203 8.01 13.44 -7.44
N LEU A 204 7.82 12.52 -6.49
CA LEU A 204 8.61 12.46 -5.26
C LEU A 204 10.09 12.23 -5.56
N GLY A 205 10.41 11.37 -6.52
CA GLY A 205 11.77 11.08 -6.96
C GLY A 205 12.45 12.29 -7.59
N LEU A 206 11.73 13.07 -8.42
CA LEU A 206 12.24 14.33 -8.97
C LEU A 206 12.47 15.37 -7.87
N VAL A 207 11.52 15.54 -6.95
CA VAL A 207 11.66 16.45 -5.80
C VAL A 207 12.85 16.03 -4.92
N CYS A 208 12.97 14.75 -4.59
CA CYS A 208 14.12 14.19 -3.89
C CYS A 208 15.41 14.46 -4.65
N PHE A 209 15.47 14.17 -5.94
CA PHE A 209 16.66 14.40 -6.75
C PHE A 209 17.07 15.88 -6.75
N MET A 210 16.13 16.80 -6.98
CA MET A 210 16.41 18.24 -6.96
C MET A 210 16.87 18.74 -5.59
N LEU A 211 16.24 18.27 -4.51
CA LEU A 211 16.62 18.64 -3.15
C LEU A 211 18.00 18.10 -2.78
N PHE A 212 18.23 16.79 -2.98
CA PHE A 212 19.48 16.14 -2.61
C PHE A 212 20.66 16.51 -3.54
N ALA A 213 20.40 16.87 -4.80
CA ALA A 213 21.43 17.38 -5.71
C ALA A 213 22.07 18.68 -5.20
N GLY A 214 21.32 19.53 -4.49
CA GLY A 214 21.87 20.71 -3.82
C GLY A 214 22.32 20.43 -2.39
N LEU A 215 21.48 19.73 -1.63
CA LEU A 215 21.69 19.48 -0.19
C LEU A 215 22.92 18.64 0.09
N VAL A 216 23.17 17.58 -0.70
CA VAL A 216 24.30 16.68 -0.46
C VAL A 216 25.62 17.41 -0.73
N PRO A 217 25.89 18.04 -1.90
CA PRO A 217 27.12 18.79 -2.10
C PRO A 217 27.32 19.91 -1.08
N ALA A 218 26.26 20.68 -0.76
CA ALA A 218 26.34 21.73 0.25
C ALA A 218 26.70 21.16 1.63
N THR A 219 26.11 20.02 2.01
CA THR A 219 26.45 19.29 3.24
C THR A 219 27.92 18.87 3.21
N VAL A 220 28.39 18.23 2.14
CA VAL A 220 29.79 17.79 2.03
C VAL A 220 30.75 18.96 2.15
N SER A 221 30.55 20.03 1.38
CA SER A 221 31.45 21.18 1.33
C SER A 221 31.46 21.99 2.62
N LEU A 222 30.29 22.33 3.18
CA LEU A 222 30.20 23.14 4.40
C LEU A 222 30.60 22.35 5.64
N THR A 223 30.27 21.07 5.71
CA THR A 223 30.70 20.20 6.83
C THR A 223 32.20 19.99 6.77
N GLY A 224 32.77 19.78 5.58
CA GLY A 224 34.22 19.66 5.40
C GLY A 224 34.97 20.92 5.80
N MET A 225 34.47 22.08 5.38
CA MET A 225 35.03 23.37 5.79
C MET A 225 34.92 23.56 7.31
N ALA A 226 33.75 23.33 7.89
CA ALA A 226 33.53 23.48 9.32
C ALA A 226 34.44 22.55 10.15
N MET A 227 34.55 21.28 9.75
CA MET A 227 35.43 20.30 10.40
C MET A 227 36.93 20.67 10.27
N SER A 228 37.34 21.23 9.12
CA SER A 228 38.71 21.71 8.91
C SER A 228 39.08 22.89 9.81
N ILE A 229 38.11 23.77 10.12
CA ILE A 229 38.29 24.92 11.00
C ILE A 229 38.25 24.50 12.48
N THR A 230 37.36 23.58 12.84
CA THR A 230 37.22 23.12 14.24
C THR A 230 38.32 22.14 14.68
N GLY A 231 39.30 21.85 13.81
CA GLY A 231 40.45 21.00 14.14
C GLY A 231 40.15 19.50 14.18
N ASP A 232 39.03 19.06 13.59
CA ASP A 232 38.54 17.68 13.65
C ASP A 232 38.62 16.98 12.27
N ALA A 233 39.71 17.22 11.52
CA ALA A 233 39.87 16.70 10.17
C ALA A 233 39.94 15.15 10.10
N GLY A 234 40.27 14.49 11.22
CA GLY A 234 40.31 13.02 11.33
C GLY A 234 38.92 12.35 11.29
N SER A 235 37.89 13.01 11.82
CA SER A 235 36.51 12.50 11.78
C SER A 235 35.89 12.59 10.37
N MET A 236 36.30 13.57 9.55
CA MET A 236 35.88 13.70 8.15
C MET A 236 36.36 12.52 7.29
N ALA A 237 37.60 12.07 7.48
CA ALA A 237 38.12 10.89 6.80
C ALA A 237 37.33 9.62 7.17
N GLY A 238 36.94 9.46 8.44
CA GLY A 238 36.09 8.36 8.88
C GLY A 238 34.68 8.39 8.29
N MET A 239 34.09 9.58 8.11
CA MET A 239 32.74 9.75 7.58
C MET A 239 32.64 9.57 6.06
N PHE A 240 33.65 10.02 5.30
CA PHE A 240 33.66 9.92 3.83
C PHE A 240 34.32 8.64 3.30
N MET A 241 35.40 8.16 3.94
CA MET A 241 36.09 6.93 3.50
C MET A 241 35.47 5.65 4.08
N GLY A 242 34.63 5.77 5.11
CA GLY A 242 33.88 4.64 5.67
C GLY A 242 32.58 4.31 4.92
N GLY A 243 32.19 5.12 3.93
CA GLY A 243 30.86 5.11 3.33
C GLY A 243 30.78 4.84 1.83
N GLY A 244 31.84 4.36 1.17
CA GLY A 244 31.81 4.15 -0.28
C GLY A 244 32.86 3.19 -0.82
N TYR A 245 32.41 2.00 -1.23
CA TYR A 245 33.02 1.14 -2.26
C TYR A 245 34.43 0.56 -2.06
N GLY A 246 34.94 0.49 -0.82
CA GLY A 246 36.22 -0.14 -0.52
C GLY A 246 36.16 -1.11 0.65
N ARG A 247 36.06 -2.42 0.35
CA ARG A 247 36.39 -3.58 1.22
C ARG A 247 35.39 -3.95 2.33
N GLY A 248 34.55 -4.93 2.02
CA GLY A 248 34.06 -5.94 2.98
C GLY A 248 32.85 -5.56 3.81
N TYR A 249 31.80 -6.38 3.73
CA TYR A 249 30.69 -6.46 4.66
C TYR A 249 31.16 -6.26 6.12
N GLY A 250 30.83 -5.13 6.75
CA GLY A 250 31.10 -4.92 8.19
C GLY A 250 31.70 -3.56 8.61
N GLY A 251 31.82 -2.58 7.72
CA GLY A 251 32.23 -1.21 8.10
C GLY A 251 31.11 -0.47 8.84
N GLY A 252 30.98 -0.70 10.14
CA GLY A 252 29.99 -0.02 10.98
C GLY A 252 30.26 1.48 11.09
N PHE A 253 29.17 2.25 11.14
CA PHE A 253 29.13 3.62 11.66
C PHE A 253 29.92 3.67 12.98
N ASN A 254 30.96 4.49 13.08
CA ASN A 254 31.82 4.52 14.26
C ASN A 254 31.44 5.71 15.17
N PRO A 255 30.53 5.53 16.15
CA PRO A 255 30.03 6.59 17.01
C PRO A 255 31.11 7.22 17.92
N MET A 256 32.26 6.57 18.10
CA MET A 256 33.37 7.06 18.92
C MET A 256 34.10 8.28 18.31
N GLY A 257 34.07 8.45 16.99
CA GLY A 257 34.62 9.65 16.34
C GLY A 257 33.68 10.86 16.38
N MET A 258 32.45 10.68 16.90
CA MET A 258 31.34 11.63 16.81
C MET A 258 31.04 12.39 18.11
N MET A 259 31.73 12.04 19.21
CA MET A 259 31.33 12.42 20.58
C MET A 259 32.29 13.37 21.30
N GLY A 260 33.30 13.91 20.62
CA GLY A 260 34.26 14.84 21.20
C GLY A 260 34.35 16.15 20.41
N GLY A 261 33.87 17.26 20.97
CA GLY A 261 34.12 18.61 20.45
C GLY A 261 33.08 19.17 19.47
N GLY A 262 33.46 20.24 18.75
CA GLY A 262 32.59 21.04 17.87
C GLY A 262 31.94 20.29 16.70
N SER A 263 32.45 19.10 16.34
CA SER A 263 31.88 18.20 15.32
C SER A 263 30.51 17.64 15.71
N THR A 264 30.25 17.44 17.01
CA THR A 264 28.95 16.96 17.51
C THR A 264 27.81 17.94 17.18
N GLY A 265 28.07 19.25 17.32
CA GLY A 265 27.09 20.30 17.01
C GLY A 265 26.79 20.41 15.52
N LEU A 266 27.82 20.25 14.67
CA LEU A 266 27.66 20.25 13.21
C LEU A 266 26.81 19.07 12.73
N ILE A 267 27.07 17.87 13.25
CA ILE A 267 26.33 16.66 12.87
C ILE A 267 24.90 16.70 13.42
N ALA A 268 24.69 17.19 14.64
CA ALA A 268 23.35 17.40 15.19
C ALA A 268 22.56 18.42 14.37
N GLY A 269 23.17 19.53 13.97
CA GLY A 269 22.56 20.53 13.08
C GLY A 269 22.16 19.97 11.72
N LEU A 270 23.01 19.15 11.10
CA LEU A 270 22.68 18.40 9.89
C LEU A 270 21.52 17.44 10.10
N GLY A 271 21.51 16.71 11.23
CA GLY A 271 20.41 15.83 11.59
C GLY A 271 19.06 16.56 11.65
N VAL A 272 19.02 17.76 12.25
CA VAL A 272 17.81 18.61 12.26
C VAL A 272 17.40 19.03 10.85
N LEU A 273 18.34 19.42 10.00
CA LEU A 273 18.07 19.77 8.60
C LEU A 273 17.47 18.58 7.83
N TYR A 274 18.03 17.38 8.00
CA TYR A 274 17.47 16.15 7.42
C TYR A 274 16.09 15.80 7.99
N CYS A 275 15.80 16.12 9.26
CA CYS A 275 14.45 15.97 9.81
C CYS A 275 13.45 16.92 9.14
N VAL A 276 13.85 18.17 8.83
CA VAL A 276 12.98 19.12 8.11
C VAL A 276 12.70 18.61 6.69
N VAL A 277 13.74 18.23 5.95
CA VAL A 277 13.62 17.72 4.58
C VAL A 277 12.81 16.43 4.56
N GLY A 278 13.10 15.49 5.48
CA GLY A 278 12.37 14.24 5.63
C GLY A 278 10.90 14.46 5.97
N ALA A 279 10.58 15.43 6.84
CA ALA A 279 9.20 15.76 7.19
C ALA A 279 8.41 16.27 5.98
N LEU A 280 9.01 17.15 5.16
CA LEU A 280 8.40 17.66 3.93
C LEU A 280 8.12 16.54 2.92
N LEU A 281 9.10 15.67 2.69
CA LEU A 281 8.97 14.54 1.76
C LEU A 281 7.93 13.51 2.24
N ALA A 282 7.98 13.15 3.52
CA ALA A 282 7.01 12.25 4.13
C ALA A 282 5.58 12.82 4.04
N GLN A 283 5.41 14.13 4.20
CA GLN A 283 4.11 14.78 4.10
C GLN A 283 3.48 14.60 2.71
N VAL A 284 4.25 14.86 1.65
CA VAL A 284 3.78 14.71 0.26
C VAL A 284 3.49 13.24 -0.04
N ALA A 285 4.39 12.33 0.37
CA ALA A 285 4.23 10.90 0.16
C ALA A 285 2.96 10.36 0.86
N ILE A 286 2.79 10.67 2.15
CA ILE A 286 1.65 10.19 2.95
C ILE A 286 0.33 10.77 2.45
N MET A 287 0.29 12.06 2.10
CA MET A 287 -0.91 12.66 1.51
C MET A 287 -1.27 11.99 0.17
N GLY A 288 -0.28 11.78 -0.71
CA GLY A 288 -0.45 11.10 -1.98
C GLY A 288 -1.02 9.69 -1.80
N MET A 289 -0.43 8.88 -0.92
CA MET A 289 -0.89 7.52 -0.61
C MET A 289 -2.34 7.51 -0.08
N ASN A 290 -2.70 8.46 0.79
CA ASN A 290 -4.08 8.58 1.31
C ASN A 290 -5.09 8.87 0.21
N LEU A 291 -4.77 9.77 -0.72
CA LEU A 291 -5.64 10.12 -1.86
C LEU A 291 -5.78 8.95 -2.83
N ILE A 292 -4.67 8.27 -3.16
CA ILE A 292 -4.68 7.07 -4.02
C ILE A 292 -5.55 5.98 -3.38
N TYR A 293 -5.39 5.73 -2.08
CA TYR A 293 -6.21 4.75 -1.36
C TYR A 293 -7.70 5.09 -1.39
N LEU A 294 -8.08 6.34 -1.12
CA LEU A 294 -9.49 6.76 -1.15
C LEU A 294 -10.09 6.58 -2.56
N GLN A 295 -9.36 7.00 -3.60
CA GLN A 295 -9.76 6.83 -4.99
C GLN A 295 -9.89 5.34 -5.37
N ALA A 296 -8.95 4.51 -4.94
CA ALA A 296 -8.99 3.07 -5.19
C ALA A 296 -10.18 2.39 -4.48
N ARG A 297 -10.55 2.88 -3.29
CA ARG A 297 -11.65 2.35 -2.48
C ARG A 297 -13.03 2.70 -3.01
N GLU A 298 -13.22 3.81 -3.72
CA GLU A 298 -14.52 4.26 -4.27
C GLU A 298 -15.23 3.19 -5.12
N SER A 299 -14.51 2.25 -5.72
CA SER A 299 -15.08 1.20 -6.59
C SER A 299 -15.23 -0.17 -5.93
N VAL A 300 -14.91 -0.31 -4.64
CA VAL A 300 -14.86 -1.61 -3.96
C VAL A 300 -15.93 -1.65 -2.89
N ASP A 301 -16.85 -2.61 -3.01
CA ASP A 301 -17.79 -2.93 -1.95
C ASP A 301 -17.04 -3.62 -0.79
N PRO A 302 -17.02 -3.02 0.43
CA PRO A 302 -16.34 -3.60 1.59
C PRO A 302 -16.88 -4.97 2.00
N ALA A 303 -18.19 -5.20 1.84
CA ALA A 303 -18.82 -6.47 2.25
C ALA A 303 -18.41 -7.61 1.31
N GLU A 304 -18.36 -7.34 0.02
CA GLU A 304 -17.87 -8.29 -0.99
C GLU A 304 -16.39 -8.62 -0.76
N ALA A 305 -15.57 -7.61 -0.42
CA ALA A 305 -14.15 -7.79 -0.16
C ALA A 305 -13.88 -8.70 1.05
N GLU A 306 -14.60 -8.50 2.15
CA GLU A 306 -14.47 -9.34 3.35
C GLU A 306 -14.94 -10.78 3.11
N GLY A 307 -16.09 -10.96 2.44
CA GLY A 307 -16.58 -12.30 2.08
C GLY A 307 -15.60 -13.08 1.18
N ALA A 308 -14.98 -12.39 0.23
CA ALA A 308 -13.94 -13.00 -0.62
C ALA A 308 -12.68 -13.39 0.19
N LEU A 309 -12.30 -12.62 1.21
CA LEU A 309 -11.18 -12.97 2.08
C LEU A 309 -11.51 -14.19 2.95
N ASP A 310 -12.73 -14.27 3.50
CA ASP A 310 -13.16 -15.42 4.30
C ASP A 310 -13.19 -16.71 3.47
N SER A 311 -13.63 -16.64 2.22
CA SER A 311 -13.54 -17.76 1.27
C SER A 311 -12.09 -18.19 1.06
N LEU A 312 -11.17 -17.25 0.81
CA LEU A 312 -9.75 -17.56 0.60
C LEU A 312 -9.11 -18.20 1.83
N ILE A 313 -9.40 -17.70 3.03
CA ILE A 313 -8.91 -18.29 4.29
C ILE A 313 -9.47 -19.71 4.45
N GLY A 314 -10.75 -19.91 4.14
CA GLY A 314 -11.40 -21.22 4.13
C GLY A 314 -10.72 -22.21 3.18
N ASP A 315 -10.45 -21.78 1.93
CA ASP A 315 -9.79 -22.59 0.91
C ASP A 315 -8.35 -22.95 1.29
N VAL A 316 -7.59 -22.00 1.83
CA VAL A 316 -6.22 -22.24 2.30
C VAL A 316 -6.21 -23.23 3.47
N ARG A 317 -7.13 -23.07 4.42
CA ARG A 317 -7.27 -24.00 5.55
C ARG A 317 -7.60 -25.41 5.06
N LYS A 318 -8.57 -25.53 4.15
CA LYS A 318 -8.95 -26.81 3.55
C LYS A 318 -7.77 -27.46 2.83
N LYS A 319 -7.03 -26.70 2.00
CA LYS A 319 -5.83 -27.20 1.32
C LYS A 319 -4.71 -27.60 2.28
N ALA A 320 -4.54 -26.88 3.38
CA ALA A 320 -3.56 -27.22 4.41
C ALA A 320 -3.94 -28.53 5.14
N GLU A 321 -5.22 -28.73 5.43
CA GLU A 321 -5.74 -29.97 6.01
C GLU A 321 -5.58 -31.15 5.04
N GLU A 322 -5.89 -30.96 3.74
CA GLU A 322 -5.66 -31.95 2.68
C GLU A 322 -4.18 -32.31 2.53
N ALA A 323 -3.29 -31.31 2.48
CA ALA A 323 -1.84 -31.54 2.40
C ALA A 323 -1.28 -32.24 3.64
N LYS A 324 -1.79 -31.92 4.84
CA LYS A 324 -1.43 -32.62 6.08
C LYS A 324 -1.90 -34.07 6.03
N ALA A 325 -3.12 -34.34 5.58
CA ALA A 325 -3.63 -35.70 5.44
C ALA A 325 -2.81 -36.51 4.42
N GLN A 326 -2.43 -35.90 3.29
CA GLN A 326 -1.58 -36.53 2.27
C GLN A 326 -0.18 -36.85 2.80
N THR A 327 0.45 -35.94 3.56
CA THR A 327 1.77 -36.19 4.15
C THR A 327 1.73 -37.26 5.24
N MET A 328 0.69 -37.27 6.08
CA MET A 328 0.49 -38.34 7.08
C MET A 328 0.26 -39.71 6.41
N ALA A 329 -0.59 -39.78 5.39
CA ALA A 329 -0.81 -41.02 4.65
C ALA A 329 0.46 -41.50 3.91
N ALA A 330 1.27 -40.58 3.37
CA ALA A 330 2.55 -40.93 2.75
C ALA A 330 3.57 -41.43 3.79
N ALA A 331 3.63 -40.81 4.97
CA ALA A 331 4.49 -41.25 6.07
C ALA A 331 4.08 -42.63 6.63
N GLU A 332 2.77 -42.90 6.76
CA GLU A 332 2.27 -44.21 7.15
C GLU A 332 2.61 -45.29 6.11
N ARG A 333 2.51 -44.98 4.81
CA ARG A 333 2.92 -45.90 3.74
C ARG A 333 4.41 -46.20 3.75
N THR A 334 5.27 -45.22 4.01
CA THR A 334 6.72 -45.45 4.11
C THR A 334 7.09 -46.23 5.36
N MET A 335 6.43 -45.96 6.50
CA MET A 335 6.60 -46.74 7.73
C MET A 335 6.14 -48.19 7.54
N ALA A 336 4.96 -48.41 6.96
CA ALA A 336 4.45 -49.76 6.67
C ALA A 336 5.34 -50.51 5.66
N ALA A 337 5.88 -49.81 4.65
CA ALA A 337 6.82 -50.41 3.71
C ALA A 337 8.16 -50.77 4.37
N ALA A 338 8.68 -49.91 5.26
CA ALA A 338 9.89 -50.18 6.04
C ALA A 338 9.70 -51.34 7.02
N GLU A 339 8.53 -51.46 7.64
CA GLU A 339 8.18 -52.54 8.55
C GLU A 339 8.02 -53.87 7.82
N ARG A 340 7.35 -53.88 6.65
CA ARG A 340 7.31 -55.05 5.75
C ARG A 340 8.71 -55.46 5.28
N ALA A 341 9.58 -54.51 4.97
CA ALA A 341 10.97 -54.80 4.59
C ALA A 341 11.77 -55.43 5.75
N LYS A 342 11.56 -54.96 6.99
CA LYS A 342 12.15 -55.58 8.19
C LYS A 342 11.63 -56.99 8.44
N GLN A 343 10.32 -57.20 8.30
CA GLN A 343 9.69 -58.52 8.45
C GLN A 343 10.22 -59.51 7.41
N ALA A 344 10.25 -59.13 6.13
CA ALA A 344 10.79 -59.95 5.05
C ALA A 344 12.29 -60.26 5.24
N ALA A 345 13.08 -59.33 5.79
CA ALA A 345 14.48 -59.59 6.14
C ALA A 345 14.62 -60.59 7.30
N SER A 346 13.72 -60.54 8.29
CA SER A 346 13.73 -61.47 9.42
C SER A 346 13.29 -62.89 9.01
N GLU A 347 12.30 -63.01 8.13
CA GLU A 347 11.85 -64.31 7.59
C GLU A 347 12.95 -64.98 6.76
N ARG A 348 13.65 -64.23 5.91
CA ARG A 348 14.80 -64.75 5.15
C ARG A 348 15.93 -65.24 6.04
N LEU A 349 16.12 -64.64 7.23
CA LEU A 349 17.12 -65.08 8.20
C LEU A 349 16.70 -66.41 8.86
N GLN A 350 15.41 -66.58 9.16
CA GLN A 350 14.87 -67.82 9.75
C GLN A 350 14.91 -68.98 8.74
N GLU A 351 14.56 -68.75 7.47
CA GLU A 351 14.60 -69.76 6.42
C GLU A 351 16.03 -70.26 6.13
N ALA A 352 17.03 -69.37 6.18
CA ALA A 352 18.44 -69.73 6.05
C ALA A 352 18.97 -70.59 7.23
N THR A 353 18.32 -70.52 8.39
CA THR A 353 18.72 -71.28 9.59
C THR A 353 18.06 -72.66 9.66
N ALA A 354 17.00 -72.90 8.87
CA ALA A 354 16.17 -74.11 8.96
C ALA A 354 16.55 -75.25 7.98
N LYS A 355 17.59 -75.10 7.14
CA LYS A 355 17.96 -76.11 6.12
C LYS A 355 19.28 -76.82 6.46
N PRO A 356 19.26 -78.08 6.95
CA PRO A 356 20.46 -78.92 7.00
C PRO A 356 20.65 -79.65 5.66
N ALA A 357 21.91 -79.72 5.22
CA ALA A 357 22.33 -80.37 3.98
C ALA A 357 22.29 -81.91 4.10
N ALA A 358 21.60 -82.57 3.17
CA ALA A 358 21.73 -84.00 2.91
C ALA A 358 22.27 -84.17 1.47
N THR A 359 23.43 -84.80 1.36
CA THR A 359 24.12 -85.14 0.11
C THR A 359 24.06 -86.65 -0.04
N ASP A 360 23.49 -87.15 -1.12
CA ASP A 360 23.57 -88.56 -1.53
C ASP A 360 23.82 -88.69 -3.05
N ILE A 361 24.64 -89.69 -3.38
CA ILE A 361 25.24 -90.04 -4.68
C ILE A 361 24.38 -91.15 -5.37
N PRO A 362 24.22 -91.21 -6.71
CA PRO A 362 23.57 -92.35 -7.37
C PRO A 362 24.58 -93.35 -7.98
N PRO A 363 24.17 -94.63 -8.16
CA PRO A 363 24.27 -95.22 -9.50
C PRO A 363 23.16 -96.22 -9.87
N GLY A 364 23.03 -96.51 -11.17
CA GLY A 364 22.66 -97.85 -11.67
C GLY A 364 21.36 -98.00 -12.47
N THR A 365 21.50 -98.16 -13.79
CA THR A 365 20.53 -98.69 -14.77
C THR A 365 20.44 -100.21 -14.71
N ASP A 366 19.28 -100.82 -15.03
CA ASP A 366 19.13 -102.06 -15.81
C ASP A 366 17.65 -102.40 -16.06
N GLY A 367 17.37 -103.09 -17.18
CA GLY A 367 16.18 -103.96 -17.30
C GLY A 367 15.32 -103.79 -18.56
N ASN A 368 15.66 -104.52 -19.61
CA ASN A 368 14.85 -104.76 -20.81
C ASN A 368 14.28 -106.18 -20.74
N ALA A 369 13.02 -106.40 -21.15
CA ALA A 369 12.47 -107.61 -21.81
C ALA A 369 11.00 -107.87 -21.45
N ALA A 370 10.13 -107.90 -22.47
CA ALA A 370 9.30 -109.08 -22.80
C ALA A 370 8.29 -108.69 -23.88
N ALA A 371 8.65 -108.95 -25.13
CA ALA A 371 7.75 -108.99 -26.27
C ALA A 371 7.31 -110.44 -26.49
N ALA A 372 5.99 -110.71 -26.43
CA ALA A 372 5.30 -111.81 -27.13
C ALA A 372 3.80 -111.87 -26.74
N ALA A 373 3.02 -110.87 -27.14
CA ALA A 373 1.55 -110.92 -27.06
C ALA A 373 0.86 -110.04 -28.13
N ALA A 374 1.45 -109.93 -29.33
CA ALA A 374 1.10 -108.86 -30.28
C ALA A 374 0.60 -109.33 -31.66
N ALA A 375 -0.08 -110.48 -31.76
CA ALA A 375 -0.53 -110.97 -33.08
C ALA A 375 -2.05 -111.21 -33.24
N ALA A 376 -2.87 -111.09 -32.19
CA ALA A 376 -4.33 -111.33 -32.30
C ALA A 376 -5.22 -110.12 -31.96
N GLY A 377 -4.66 -109.02 -31.41
CA GLY A 377 -5.43 -107.82 -31.01
C GLY A 377 -5.50 -106.69 -32.04
N LEU A 378 -4.77 -106.79 -33.16
CA LEU A 378 -4.56 -105.68 -34.10
C LEU A 378 -5.71 -105.45 -35.09
N THR A 379 -6.62 -106.41 -35.29
CA THR A 379 -7.72 -106.27 -36.26
C THR A 379 -9.02 -105.72 -35.64
N ALA A 380 -9.23 -105.84 -34.32
CA ALA A 380 -10.36 -105.20 -33.63
C ALA A 380 -10.07 -103.75 -33.19
N ALA A 381 -8.81 -103.43 -32.87
CA ALA A 381 -8.39 -102.09 -32.46
C ALA A 381 -8.40 -101.05 -33.59
N ALA A 382 -8.23 -101.48 -34.85
CA ALA A 382 -8.21 -100.59 -36.02
C ALA A 382 -9.61 -100.13 -36.46
N ALA A 383 -10.67 -100.91 -36.20
CA ALA A 383 -12.04 -100.51 -36.51
C ALA A 383 -12.58 -99.51 -35.47
N ALA A 384 -12.30 -99.74 -34.17
CA ALA A 384 -12.71 -98.85 -33.09
C ALA A 384 -11.99 -97.49 -33.11
N SER A 385 -10.73 -97.44 -33.54
CA SER A 385 -9.96 -96.20 -33.64
C SER A 385 -10.41 -95.27 -34.77
N THR A 386 -10.98 -95.83 -35.85
CA THR A 386 -11.47 -95.06 -37.00
C THR A 386 -12.82 -94.38 -36.69
N GLU A 387 -13.68 -95.04 -35.91
CA GLU A 387 -14.97 -94.49 -35.46
C GLU A 387 -14.79 -93.39 -34.39
N GLN A 388 -13.83 -93.57 -33.47
CA GLN A 388 -13.47 -92.56 -32.48
C GLN A 388 -12.85 -91.29 -33.12
N ALA A 389 -12.00 -91.46 -34.13
CA ALA A 389 -11.38 -90.32 -34.84
C ALA A 389 -12.42 -89.49 -35.61
N PHE A 390 -13.43 -90.13 -36.23
CA PHE A 390 -14.50 -89.43 -36.93
C PHE A 390 -15.42 -88.66 -35.97
N ALA A 391 -15.76 -89.25 -34.82
CA ALA A 391 -16.54 -88.58 -33.78
C ALA A 391 -15.80 -87.37 -33.18
N GLU A 392 -14.48 -87.46 -32.98
CA GLU A 392 -13.68 -86.36 -32.46
C GLU A 392 -13.52 -85.23 -33.49
N GLN A 393 -13.36 -85.57 -34.78
CA GLN A 393 -13.34 -84.57 -35.85
C GLN A 393 -14.69 -83.84 -35.96
N GLN A 394 -15.81 -84.57 -35.89
CA GLN A 394 -17.14 -83.98 -35.93
C GLN A 394 -17.44 -83.10 -34.69
N ALA A 395 -16.90 -83.45 -33.53
CA ALA A 395 -16.99 -82.62 -32.32
C ALA A 395 -16.16 -81.32 -32.45
N ARG A 396 -14.97 -81.39 -33.06
CA ARG A 396 -14.13 -80.21 -33.31
C ARG A 396 -14.77 -79.27 -34.34
N GLU A 397 -15.39 -79.81 -35.39
CA GLU A 397 -16.11 -79.00 -36.39
C GLU A 397 -17.33 -78.30 -35.78
N ARG A 398 -18.09 -78.96 -34.90
CA ARG A 398 -19.19 -78.33 -34.16
C ARG A 398 -18.68 -77.24 -33.20
N ALA A 399 -17.61 -77.52 -32.44
CA ALA A 399 -17.01 -76.53 -31.56
C ALA A 399 -16.45 -75.32 -32.31
N ALA A 400 -15.90 -75.52 -33.52
CA ALA A 400 -15.44 -74.44 -34.38
C ALA A 400 -16.60 -73.61 -34.95
N ALA A 401 -17.72 -74.24 -35.31
CA ALA A 401 -18.93 -73.55 -35.74
C ALA A 401 -19.56 -72.73 -34.60
N ASP A 402 -19.69 -73.31 -33.41
CA ASP A 402 -20.21 -72.61 -32.23
C ASP A 402 -19.32 -71.42 -31.82
N ALA A 403 -18.00 -71.57 -31.96
CA ALA A 403 -17.05 -70.48 -31.70
C ALA A 403 -17.17 -69.35 -32.74
N ALA A 404 -17.40 -69.68 -34.01
CA ALA A 404 -17.60 -68.69 -35.07
C ALA A 404 -18.92 -67.92 -34.89
N ASP A 405 -19.99 -68.62 -34.51
CA ASP A 405 -21.29 -67.98 -34.25
C ASP A 405 -21.23 -67.08 -33.01
N LYS A 406 -20.55 -67.51 -31.95
CA LYS A 406 -20.31 -66.66 -30.77
C LYS A 406 -19.49 -65.41 -31.10
N ALA A 407 -18.42 -65.56 -31.89
CA ALA A 407 -17.60 -64.42 -32.31
C ALA A 407 -18.40 -63.41 -33.13
N ARG A 408 -19.35 -63.87 -33.95
CA ARG A 408 -20.26 -63.00 -34.70
C ARG A 408 -21.24 -62.27 -33.79
N GLN A 409 -21.83 -62.95 -32.81
CA GLN A 409 -22.72 -62.32 -31.83
C GLN A 409 -22.00 -61.26 -30.98
N ASP A 410 -20.79 -61.58 -30.50
CA ASP A 410 -19.97 -60.64 -29.74
C ASP A 410 -19.59 -59.40 -30.58
N ALA A 411 -19.31 -59.58 -31.87
CA ALA A 411 -19.03 -58.47 -32.79
C ALA A 411 -20.27 -57.60 -33.07
N GLU A 412 -21.46 -58.21 -33.21
CA GLU A 412 -22.72 -57.50 -33.39
C GLU A 412 -23.10 -56.71 -32.12
N GLU A 413 -22.90 -57.28 -30.93
CA GLU A 413 -23.13 -56.59 -29.66
C GLU A 413 -22.15 -55.43 -29.44
N ALA A 414 -20.85 -55.64 -29.76
CA ALA A 414 -19.86 -54.57 -29.69
C ALA A 414 -20.19 -53.42 -30.65
N ALA A 415 -20.64 -53.72 -31.87
CA ALA A 415 -21.06 -52.71 -32.84
C ALA A 415 -22.32 -51.96 -32.37
N ALA A 416 -23.27 -52.63 -31.71
CA ALA A 416 -24.46 -51.99 -31.13
C ALA A 416 -24.08 -51.05 -29.97
N ARG A 417 -23.18 -51.47 -29.08
CA ARG A 417 -22.66 -50.63 -27.99
C ARG A 417 -21.97 -49.38 -28.52
N GLN A 418 -21.09 -49.52 -29.52
CA GLN A 418 -20.41 -48.39 -30.15
C GLN A 418 -21.38 -47.37 -30.77
N ARG A 419 -22.46 -47.83 -31.42
CA ARG A 419 -23.51 -46.93 -31.96
C ARG A 419 -24.23 -46.18 -30.85
N SER A 420 -24.59 -46.86 -29.76
CA SER A 420 -25.26 -46.22 -28.62
C SER A 420 -24.37 -45.19 -27.92
N GLU A 421 -23.07 -45.46 -27.79
CA GLU A 421 -22.11 -44.54 -27.21
C GLU A 421 -21.87 -43.32 -28.11
N ALA A 422 -21.78 -43.53 -29.43
CA ALA A 422 -21.66 -42.45 -30.41
C ALA A 422 -22.90 -41.52 -30.41
N GLU A 423 -24.09 -42.09 -30.30
CA GLU A 423 -25.34 -41.32 -30.21
C GLU A 423 -25.42 -40.54 -28.89
N ALA A 424 -25.07 -41.16 -27.77
CA ALA A 424 -24.99 -40.47 -26.47
C ALA A 424 -23.95 -39.34 -26.47
N ALA A 425 -22.80 -39.54 -27.11
CA ALA A 425 -21.77 -38.51 -27.26
C ALA A 425 -22.27 -37.32 -28.11
N ARG A 426 -22.99 -37.59 -29.19
CA ARG A 426 -23.58 -36.55 -30.04
C ARG A 426 -24.62 -35.72 -29.27
N LEU A 427 -25.52 -36.36 -28.51
CA LEU A 427 -26.52 -35.65 -27.72
C LEU A 427 -25.88 -34.77 -26.62
N ARG A 428 -24.80 -35.24 -25.99
CA ARG A 428 -24.03 -34.43 -25.03
C ARG A 428 -23.40 -33.21 -25.69
N ALA A 429 -22.81 -33.37 -26.87
CA ALA A 429 -22.22 -32.27 -27.62
C ALA A 429 -23.28 -31.23 -28.05
N GLU A 430 -24.46 -31.68 -28.50
CA GLU A 430 -25.58 -30.80 -28.86
C GLU A 430 -26.11 -30.04 -27.63
N ALA A 431 -26.24 -30.70 -26.48
CA ALA A 431 -26.66 -30.06 -25.23
C ALA A 431 -25.63 -29.03 -24.72
N GLU A 432 -24.34 -29.33 -24.83
CA GLU A 432 -23.27 -28.40 -24.46
C GLU A 432 -23.24 -27.18 -25.39
N ALA A 433 -23.39 -27.38 -26.69
CA ALA A 433 -23.50 -26.29 -27.66
C ALA A 433 -24.72 -25.39 -27.38
N ALA A 434 -25.87 -25.96 -27.03
CA ALA A 434 -27.05 -25.21 -26.64
C ALA A 434 -26.81 -24.40 -25.34
N ARG A 435 -26.12 -24.99 -24.36
CA ARG A 435 -25.79 -24.29 -23.11
C ARG A 435 -24.86 -23.11 -23.36
N LEU A 436 -23.81 -23.30 -24.16
CA LEU A 436 -22.87 -22.24 -24.52
C LEU A 436 -23.56 -21.09 -25.27
N LYS A 437 -24.51 -21.41 -26.16
CA LYS A 437 -25.31 -20.39 -26.84
C LYS A 437 -26.18 -19.58 -25.87
N ALA A 438 -26.86 -20.26 -24.94
CA ALA A 438 -27.67 -19.59 -23.93
C ALA A 438 -26.81 -18.71 -22.98
N GLU A 439 -25.64 -19.18 -22.58
CA GLU A 439 -24.68 -18.40 -21.78
C GLU A 439 -24.18 -17.16 -22.55
N ALA A 440 -23.93 -17.28 -23.85
CA ALA A 440 -23.52 -16.15 -24.70
C ALA A 440 -24.63 -15.09 -24.84
N GLU A 441 -25.87 -15.52 -25.05
CA GLU A 441 -27.03 -14.62 -25.15
C GLU A 441 -27.29 -13.90 -23.80
N ALA A 442 -27.18 -14.61 -22.68
CA ALA A 442 -27.30 -14.03 -21.35
C ALA A 442 -26.17 -13.02 -21.05
N ALA A 443 -24.93 -13.32 -21.48
CA ALA A 443 -23.81 -12.40 -21.34
C ALA A 443 -24.00 -11.13 -22.19
N GLU A 444 -24.56 -11.24 -23.38
CA GLU A 444 -24.87 -10.08 -24.23
C GLU A 444 -25.97 -9.21 -23.61
N GLN A 445 -27.04 -9.81 -23.09
CA GLN A 445 -28.10 -9.09 -22.38
C GLN A 445 -27.56 -8.35 -21.16
N ALA A 446 -26.76 -9.02 -20.33
CA ALA A 446 -26.12 -8.40 -19.18
C ALA A 446 -25.17 -7.25 -19.58
N ALA A 447 -24.50 -7.35 -20.74
CA ALA A 447 -23.67 -6.28 -21.27
C ALA A 447 -24.50 -5.07 -21.73
N ARG A 448 -25.65 -5.31 -22.37
CA ARG A 448 -26.59 -4.25 -22.79
C ARG A 448 -27.19 -3.51 -21.59
N GLU A 449 -27.64 -4.23 -20.56
CA GLU A 449 -28.14 -3.63 -19.32
C GLU A 449 -27.06 -2.80 -18.61
N ARG A 450 -25.84 -3.35 -18.54
CA ARG A 450 -24.68 -2.63 -18.02
C ARG A 450 -24.42 -1.35 -18.79
N ALA A 451 -24.49 -1.36 -20.12
CA ALA A 451 -24.29 -0.16 -20.92
C ALA A 451 -25.43 0.87 -20.73
N ALA A 452 -26.67 0.42 -20.53
CA ALA A 452 -27.80 1.30 -20.24
C ALA A 452 -27.66 1.98 -18.86
N HIS A 453 -27.28 1.22 -17.83
CA HIS A 453 -27.03 1.76 -16.49
C HIS A 453 -25.92 2.80 -16.47
N GLU A 454 -24.87 2.61 -17.27
CA GLU A 454 -23.79 3.59 -17.37
C GLU A 454 -24.21 4.88 -18.06
N ARG A 455 -24.97 4.79 -19.16
CA ARG A 455 -25.51 6.00 -19.81
C ARG A 455 -26.37 6.79 -18.84
N ALA A 456 -27.25 6.11 -18.10
CA ALA A 456 -28.06 6.75 -17.08
C ALA A 456 -27.22 7.38 -15.95
N ALA A 457 -26.12 6.73 -15.54
CA ALA A 457 -25.20 7.28 -14.54
C ALA A 457 -24.46 8.52 -15.06
N HIS A 458 -23.98 8.48 -16.31
CA HIS A 458 -23.32 9.61 -16.96
C HIS A 458 -24.26 10.81 -17.13
N GLU A 459 -25.52 10.57 -17.52
CA GLU A 459 -26.53 11.62 -17.64
C GLU A 459 -26.83 12.26 -16.28
N ARG A 460 -26.94 11.47 -15.21
CA ARG A 460 -27.11 11.99 -13.84
C ARG A 460 -25.90 12.82 -13.39
N ALA A 461 -24.69 12.34 -13.63
CA ALA A 461 -23.47 13.08 -13.29
C ALA A 461 -23.35 14.39 -14.07
N ALA A 462 -23.69 14.39 -15.36
CA ALA A 462 -23.72 15.59 -16.19
C ALA A 462 -24.77 16.61 -15.71
N ALA A 463 -25.97 16.13 -15.33
CA ALA A 463 -27.02 16.97 -14.76
C ALA A 463 -26.60 17.59 -13.41
N GLU A 464 -25.94 16.82 -12.55
CA GLU A 464 -25.43 17.31 -11.26
C GLU A 464 -24.33 18.37 -11.46
N LEU A 465 -23.41 18.15 -12.39
CA LEU A 465 -22.37 19.12 -12.72
C LEU A 465 -22.97 20.43 -13.25
N ALA A 466 -23.96 20.33 -14.15
CA ALA A 466 -24.66 21.50 -14.67
C ALA A 466 -25.42 22.26 -13.57
N ALA A 467 -26.01 21.55 -12.59
CA ALA A 467 -26.66 22.17 -11.44
C ALA A 467 -25.65 22.90 -10.54
N ARG A 468 -24.49 22.29 -10.27
CA ARG A 468 -23.41 22.93 -9.49
C ARG A 468 -22.88 24.18 -10.17
N GLN A 469 -22.63 24.13 -11.48
CA GLN A 469 -22.19 25.30 -12.25
C GLN A 469 -23.19 26.45 -12.20
N ARG A 470 -24.50 26.15 -12.26
CA ARG A 470 -25.55 27.17 -12.11
C ARG A 470 -25.57 27.78 -10.70
N ALA A 471 -25.43 26.96 -9.66
CA ALA A 471 -25.36 27.44 -8.28
C ALA A 471 -24.12 28.30 -8.02
N GLU A 472 -22.96 27.92 -8.57
CA GLU A 472 -21.72 28.72 -8.48
C GLU A 472 -21.84 30.04 -9.23
N ALA A 473 -22.45 30.05 -10.42
CA ALA A 473 -22.71 31.27 -11.17
C ALA A 473 -23.64 32.23 -10.41
N GLN A 474 -24.72 31.72 -9.81
CA GLN A 474 -25.63 32.51 -8.98
C GLN A 474 -24.92 33.07 -7.74
N ALA A 475 -24.13 32.25 -7.04
CA ALA A 475 -23.36 32.72 -5.88
C ALA A 475 -22.30 33.77 -6.26
N ALA A 476 -21.70 33.67 -7.45
CA ALA A 476 -20.76 34.68 -7.96
C ALA A 476 -21.47 36.01 -8.27
N GLU A 477 -22.66 35.95 -8.88
CA GLU A 477 -23.49 37.13 -9.16
C GLU A 477 -23.94 37.82 -7.86
N GLU A 478 -24.38 37.06 -6.86
CA GLU A 478 -24.74 37.60 -5.53
C GLU A 478 -23.55 38.27 -4.83
N ARG A 479 -22.36 37.67 -4.91
CA ARG A 479 -21.13 38.27 -4.35
C ARG A 479 -20.75 39.56 -5.07
N ALA A 480 -20.86 39.60 -6.39
CA ALA A 480 -20.59 40.81 -7.18
C ALA A 480 -21.60 41.91 -6.85
N ALA A 481 -22.89 41.57 -6.71
CA ALA A 481 -23.92 42.51 -6.28
C ALA A 481 -23.64 43.05 -4.86
N ALA A 482 -23.27 42.19 -3.91
CA ALA A 482 -22.92 42.59 -2.55
C ALA A 482 -21.71 43.53 -2.51
N GLN A 483 -20.66 43.23 -3.30
CA GLN A 483 -19.47 44.09 -3.43
C GLN A 483 -19.85 45.46 -4.00
N SER A 484 -20.64 45.51 -5.07
CA SER A 484 -21.09 46.78 -5.65
C SER A 484 -21.92 47.63 -4.68
N ALA A 485 -22.74 46.98 -3.84
CA ALA A 485 -23.52 47.67 -2.81
C ALA A 485 -22.63 48.20 -1.67
N GLU A 486 -21.59 47.48 -1.28
CA GLU A 486 -20.61 47.93 -0.30
C GLU A 486 -19.78 49.10 -0.81
N GLU A 487 -19.28 49.03 -2.05
CA GLU A 487 -18.57 50.13 -2.71
C GLU A 487 -19.44 51.39 -2.80
N ALA A 488 -20.72 51.25 -3.15
CA ALA A 488 -21.66 52.38 -3.18
C ALA A 488 -21.85 53.01 -1.80
N ARG A 489 -21.91 52.20 -0.73
CA ARG A 489 -21.99 52.71 0.66
C ARG A 489 -20.73 53.47 1.06
N GLN A 490 -19.55 52.92 0.76
CA GLN A 490 -18.27 53.56 1.03
C GLN A 490 -18.13 54.90 0.28
N GLN A 491 -18.57 54.94 -0.99
CA GLN A 491 -18.58 56.19 -1.77
C GLN A 491 -19.54 57.23 -1.17
N ALA A 492 -20.75 56.81 -0.76
CA ALA A 492 -21.71 57.71 -0.13
C ALA A 492 -21.21 58.24 1.23
N GLU A 493 -20.55 57.41 2.03
CA GLU A 493 -19.92 57.83 3.29
C GLU A 493 -18.76 58.80 3.05
N ALA A 494 -17.90 58.52 2.08
CA ALA A 494 -16.81 59.42 1.70
C ALA A 494 -17.33 60.78 1.22
N GLN A 495 -18.43 60.82 0.45
CA GLN A 495 -19.08 62.06 0.05
C GLN A 495 -19.65 62.83 1.24
N ARG A 496 -20.28 62.14 2.21
CA ARG A 496 -20.78 62.77 3.44
C ARG A 496 -19.66 63.38 4.27
N LEU A 497 -18.54 62.67 4.43
CA LEU A 497 -17.37 63.16 5.16
C LEU A 497 -16.74 64.39 4.47
N ARG A 498 -16.66 64.39 3.13
CA ARG A 498 -16.20 65.56 2.37
C ARG A 498 -17.11 66.77 2.57
N ALA A 499 -18.42 66.58 2.47
CA ALA A 499 -19.39 67.66 2.69
C ALA A 499 -19.32 68.21 4.13
N GLN A 500 -19.15 67.35 5.13
CA GLN A 500 -18.94 67.77 6.52
C GLN A 500 -17.64 68.55 6.70
N ALA A 501 -16.55 68.12 6.08
CA ALA A 501 -15.27 68.81 6.13
C ALA A 501 -15.35 70.20 5.48
N GLU A 502 -16.04 70.33 4.35
CA GLU A 502 -16.30 71.61 3.68
C GLU A 502 -17.16 72.54 4.55
N GLN A 503 -18.21 72.03 5.19
CA GLN A 503 -19.03 72.80 6.12
C GLN A 503 -18.21 73.29 7.33
N GLN A 504 -17.40 72.42 7.93
CA GLN A 504 -16.53 72.80 9.04
C GLN A 504 -15.48 73.84 8.62
N ALA A 505 -14.93 73.74 7.41
CA ALA A 505 -14.00 74.73 6.88
C ALA A 505 -14.69 76.09 6.69
N ALA A 506 -15.89 76.12 6.12
CA ALA A 506 -16.68 77.33 5.94
C ALA A 506 -17.09 77.96 7.30
N GLU A 507 -17.47 77.15 8.29
CA GLU A 507 -17.78 77.63 9.65
C GLU A 507 -16.54 78.23 10.33
N ARG A 508 -15.38 77.60 10.20
CA ARG A 508 -14.11 78.13 10.73
C ARG A 508 -13.74 79.45 10.08
N GLU A 509 -13.92 79.56 8.77
CA GLU A 509 -13.69 80.80 8.04
C GLU A 509 -14.67 81.90 8.47
N ALA A 510 -15.96 81.59 8.57
CA ALA A 510 -16.97 82.53 9.06
C ALA A 510 -16.70 82.98 10.51
N ALA A 511 -16.24 82.06 11.38
CA ALA A 511 -15.83 82.38 12.74
C ALA A 511 -14.60 83.30 12.77
N ARG A 512 -13.60 83.05 11.90
CA ARG A 512 -12.43 83.93 11.74
C ARG A 512 -12.85 85.33 11.32
N VAL A 513 -13.69 85.45 10.29
CA VAL A 513 -14.20 86.74 9.81
C VAL A 513 -14.98 87.49 10.89
N ARG A 514 -15.84 86.79 11.67
CA ARG A 514 -16.56 87.39 12.79
C ARG A 514 -15.60 87.88 13.89
N ALA A 515 -14.57 87.09 14.22
CA ALA A 515 -13.58 87.47 15.21
C ALA A 515 -12.76 88.69 14.76
N GLU A 516 -12.37 88.74 13.49
CA GLU A 516 -11.69 89.90 12.88
C GLU A 516 -12.59 91.14 12.90
N ALA A 517 -13.86 91.02 12.56
CA ALA A 517 -14.82 92.12 12.59
C ALA A 517 -15.05 92.64 14.02
N GLN A 518 -15.21 91.75 15.01
CA GLN A 518 -15.33 92.12 16.42
C GLN A 518 -14.06 92.79 16.95
N ALA A 519 -12.88 92.31 16.54
CA ALA A 519 -11.61 92.94 16.91
C ALA A 519 -11.47 94.34 16.30
N ALA A 520 -11.86 94.52 15.03
CA ALA A 520 -11.86 95.81 14.36
C ALA A 520 -12.85 96.80 14.99
N GLU A 521 -14.04 96.33 15.38
CA GLU A 521 -15.04 97.16 16.06
C GLU A 521 -14.58 97.56 17.47
N LYS A 522 -14.01 96.62 18.23
CA LYS A 522 -13.40 96.91 19.54
C LYS A 522 -12.25 97.91 19.41
N ALA A 523 -11.42 97.81 18.36
CA ALA A 523 -10.38 98.80 18.08
C ALA A 523 -10.93 100.19 17.75
N ARG A 524 -12.03 100.28 17.00
CA ARG A 524 -12.73 101.56 16.73
C ARG A 524 -13.32 102.18 17.99
N GLN A 525 -13.95 101.37 18.85
CA GLN A 525 -14.51 101.86 20.12
C GLN A 525 -13.42 102.40 21.06
N THR A 526 -12.23 101.77 21.09
CA THR A 526 -11.08 102.26 21.86
C THR A 526 -10.52 103.58 21.29
N GLN A 527 -10.53 103.77 19.97
CA GLN A 527 -10.06 105.02 19.33
C GLN A 527 -11.06 106.18 19.42
N ALA A 528 -12.36 105.90 19.62
CA ALA A 528 -13.40 106.92 19.75
C ALA A 528 -13.61 107.42 21.19
N ALA A 529 -12.87 106.90 22.17
CA ALA A 529 -12.91 107.41 23.54
C ALA A 529 -12.31 108.82 23.56
N PRO A 530 -13.07 109.84 24.04
CA PRO A 530 -12.53 111.19 24.16
C PRO A 530 -11.31 111.18 25.08
N SER A 531 -10.28 111.96 24.73
CA SER A 531 -9.11 112.18 25.59
C SER A 531 -9.30 113.45 26.41
N CYS A 532 -8.88 113.45 27.66
CA CYS A 532 -8.92 114.63 28.52
C CYS A 532 -8.09 115.77 27.90
N PRO A 533 -8.63 116.97 27.69
CA PRO A 533 -7.90 118.06 27.04
C PRO A 533 -6.72 118.60 27.86
N ALA A 534 -6.67 118.32 29.17
CA ALA A 534 -5.60 118.79 30.05
C ALA A 534 -4.39 117.85 30.13
N CYS A 535 -4.61 116.52 30.14
CA CYS A 535 -3.54 115.54 30.31
C CYS A 535 -3.50 114.45 29.22
N SER A 536 -4.42 114.50 28.25
CA SER A 536 -4.58 113.52 27.16
C SER A 536 -4.91 112.07 27.60
N ALA A 537 -5.17 111.83 28.89
CA ALA A 537 -5.59 110.52 29.37
C ALA A 537 -6.96 110.12 28.77
N PRO A 538 -7.18 108.84 28.44
CA PRO A 538 -8.47 108.37 27.92
C PRO A 538 -9.56 108.53 28.98
N VAL A 539 -10.70 109.10 28.59
CA VAL A 539 -11.85 109.31 29.47
C VAL A 539 -13.10 108.70 28.84
N ALA A 540 -14.00 108.14 29.66
CA ALA A 540 -15.25 107.61 29.16
C ALA A 540 -16.19 108.76 28.79
N ALA A 541 -17.05 108.56 27.78
CA ALA A 541 -17.98 109.60 27.30
C ALA A 541 -18.94 110.15 28.39
N ASN A 542 -19.07 109.45 29.51
CA ASN A 542 -19.93 109.77 30.63
C ASN A 542 -19.18 110.37 31.84
N ASP A 543 -17.85 110.51 31.78
CA ASP A 543 -17.08 111.05 32.91
C ASP A 543 -17.31 112.56 33.06
N LEU A 544 -17.65 112.99 34.27
CA LEU A 544 -17.77 114.41 34.64
C LEU A 544 -16.39 115.04 34.95
N PHE A 545 -15.44 114.20 35.40
CA PHE A 545 -14.08 114.58 35.74
C PHE A 545 -13.09 113.54 35.21
N CYS A 546 -11.90 113.98 34.81
CA CYS A 546 -10.82 113.08 34.43
C CYS A 546 -10.27 112.36 35.67
N GLY A 547 -10.28 111.03 35.67
CA GLY A 547 -9.78 110.21 36.80
C GLY A 547 -8.27 110.34 37.06
N GLU A 548 -7.48 110.77 36.07
CA GLU A 548 -6.02 110.95 36.20
C GLU A 548 -5.63 112.34 36.74
N CYS A 549 -6.22 113.42 36.22
CA CYS A 549 -5.79 114.79 36.56
C CYS A 549 -6.87 115.63 37.26
N GLY A 550 -8.08 115.10 37.46
CA GLY A 550 -9.19 115.81 38.10
C GLY A 550 -9.85 116.91 37.25
N ASN A 551 -9.41 117.12 36.01
CA ASN A 551 -9.97 118.16 35.15
C ASN A 551 -11.45 117.90 34.82
N LYS A 552 -12.29 118.92 34.92
CA LYS A 552 -13.73 118.82 34.65
C LYS A 552 -13.98 118.73 33.14
N LEU A 553 -14.74 117.71 32.72
CA LEU A 553 -14.94 117.37 31.30
C LEU A 553 -16.29 117.85 30.75
N LYS A 554 -17.26 118.18 31.62
CA LYS A 554 -18.59 118.74 31.31
C LYS A 554 -18.97 119.84 32.27
#